data_AF-A0A1V3Y069-F1
#
_entry.id   AF-A0A1V3Y069-F1
#
_cell.length_a   1.000
_cell.length_b   1.000
_cell.length_c   1.000
_cell.angle_alpha   90.00
_cell.angle_beta   90.00
_cell.angle_gamma   90.00
#
_symmetry.space_group_name_H-M   'P 1'
#
loop_
_entity.id
_entity.type
_entity.pdbx_description
1 polymer ?
#
loop_
_entity_poly.entity_id
_entity_poly.type
_entity_poly.pdbx_seq_one_letter_code
_entity_poly.pdbx_strand_id
1 'polypeptide(L)'
;MNPAGAPSSFTLAGPWVDVAATGEEVTSLSPVGDGVVNALDGQHGSVPLSGTGFAAPVVSGLAALIRARFPALTARQVMQRITSTAHHPPAGWNPLVGNGTIDALAALSTDSPPPAPAAKPDAAAAPITAPTMPVPADHHSRDAALGGTAIGLVVLVAVLASFGATKPRLGPSGRDSVVGD
;
A
#
# COMPACT_ATOMS: atom_id res chain seq x y z
N MET A 1 3.89 2.17 -17.58
CA MET A 1 3.99 2.87 -18.88
C MET A 1 3.65 4.30 -18.63
N ASN A 2 4.43 5.20 -19.23
CA ASN A 2 4.12 6.62 -19.26
C ASN A 2 3.07 6.92 -20.35
N PRO A 3 2.52 8.15 -20.42
CA PRO A 3 1.54 8.53 -21.44
C PRO A 3 2.02 8.40 -22.89
N ALA A 4 3.34 8.41 -23.11
CA ALA A 4 3.95 8.23 -24.43
C ALA A 4 4.12 6.75 -24.83
N GLY A 5 3.68 5.79 -24.00
CA GLY A 5 3.83 4.36 -24.26
C GLY A 5 5.24 3.83 -24.03
N ALA A 6 6.10 4.57 -23.34
CA ALA A 6 7.43 4.13 -22.94
C ALA A 6 7.43 3.53 -21.51
N PRO A 7 8.40 2.68 -21.18
CA PRO A 7 8.59 2.20 -19.82
C PRO A 7 8.78 3.38 -18.85
N SER A 8 8.10 3.32 -17.71
CA SER A 8 8.21 4.32 -16.65
C SER A 8 9.62 4.33 -16.06
N SER A 9 10.19 5.49 -15.78
CA SER A 9 11.57 5.61 -15.28
C SER A 9 11.79 4.93 -13.91
N PHE A 10 10.72 4.84 -13.10
CA PHE A 10 10.70 4.18 -11.81
C PHE A 10 10.38 2.67 -11.88
N THR A 11 10.15 2.11 -13.07
CA THR A 11 9.82 0.68 -13.19
C THR A 11 11.03 -0.17 -12.81
N LEU A 12 10.81 -1.22 -12.01
CA LEU A 12 11.88 -2.13 -11.63
C LEU A 12 12.07 -3.19 -12.71
N ALA A 13 13.22 -3.15 -13.37
CA ALA A 13 13.57 -4.12 -14.40
C ALA A 13 13.92 -5.49 -13.79
N GLY A 14 13.42 -6.58 -14.37
CA GLY A 14 13.77 -7.91 -13.92
C GLY A 14 13.28 -9.05 -14.82
N PRO A 15 13.85 -10.27 -14.66
CA PRO A 15 13.43 -11.46 -15.41
C PRO A 15 12.01 -11.94 -15.09
N TRP A 16 11.39 -11.41 -14.03
CA TRP A 16 10.04 -11.75 -13.58
C TRP A 16 8.94 -10.88 -14.20
N VAL A 17 9.28 -9.90 -15.03
CA VAL A 17 8.28 -9.01 -15.64
C VAL A 17 7.60 -9.73 -16.81
N ASP A 18 6.29 -9.96 -16.68
CA ASP A 18 5.49 -10.66 -17.71
C ASP A 18 4.89 -9.70 -18.75
N VAL A 19 4.31 -8.59 -18.31
CA VAL A 19 3.63 -7.57 -19.14
C VAL A 19 3.66 -6.20 -18.46
N ALA A 20 3.38 -5.16 -19.22
CA ALA A 20 3.22 -3.79 -18.74
C ALA A 20 1.80 -3.23 -18.98
N ALA A 21 1.42 -2.24 -18.18
CA ALA A 21 0.22 -1.44 -18.39
C ALA A 21 0.49 0.04 -18.03
N THR A 22 -0.52 0.90 -18.21
CA THR A 22 -0.46 2.30 -17.76
C THR A 22 -0.26 2.38 -16.25
N GLY A 23 0.64 3.25 -15.80
CA GLY A 23 0.96 3.41 -14.39
C GLY A 23 1.45 4.81 -14.04
N GLU A 24 1.31 5.78 -14.94
CA GLU A 24 1.62 7.19 -14.70
C GLU A 24 0.40 8.03 -15.04
N GLU A 25 0.26 9.16 -14.35
CA GLU A 25 -0.83 10.12 -14.56
C GLU A 25 -2.23 9.46 -14.54
N VAL A 26 -2.40 8.51 -13.61
CA VAL A 26 -3.61 7.69 -13.54
C VAL A 26 -4.73 8.49 -12.87
N THR A 27 -5.95 8.34 -13.37
CA THR A 27 -7.16 8.80 -12.69
C THR A 27 -7.85 7.62 -12.01
N SER A 28 -8.14 7.75 -10.72
CA SER A 28 -8.79 6.73 -9.90
C SER A 28 -9.98 7.32 -9.13
N LEU A 29 -10.64 6.51 -8.33
CA LEU A 29 -11.71 6.95 -7.43
C LEU A 29 -11.12 7.64 -6.21
N SER A 30 -11.78 8.72 -5.78
CA SER A 30 -11.46 9.38 -4.52
C SER A 30 -11.84 8.46 -3.36
N PRO A 31 -10.98 8.29 -2.34
CA PRO A 31 -11.37 7.63 -1.10
C PRO A 31 -12.31 8.48 -0.25
N VAL A 32 -12.49 9.77 -0.59
CA VAL A 32 -13.34 10.72 0.10
C VAL A 32 -14.41 11.22 -0.86
N GLY A 33 -15.67 10.90 -0.58
CA GLY A 33 -16.83 11.26 -1.42
C GLY A 33 -16.92 10.46 -2.72
N ASP A 34 -17.83 10.88 -3.61
CA ASP A 34 -18.19 10.13 -4.83
C ASP A 34 -17.40 10.59 -6.08
N GLY A 35 -16.26 11.26 -5.87
CA GLY A 35 -15.46 11.87 -6.93
C GLY A 35 -14.35 11.00 -7.50
N VAL A 36 -13.64 11.53 -8.49
CA VAL A 36 -12.38 10.98 -9.01
C VAL A 36 -11.19 11.80 -8.52
N VAL A 37 -10.01 11.18 -8.47
CA VAL A 37 -8.75 11.81 -8.09
C VAL A 37 -7.66 11.40 -9.10
N ASN A 38 -6.86 12.37 -9.51
CA ASN A 38 -5.74 12.18 -10.45
C ASN A 38 -4.39 12.65 -9.89
N ALA A 39 -4.39 13.22 -8.69
CA ALA A 39 -3.19 13.72 -8.03
C ALA A 39 -3.35 13.73 -6.50
N LEU A 40 -2.22 13.73 -5.79
CA LEU A 40 -2.13 13.85 -4.33
C LEU A 40 -1.52 15.21 -3.96
N ASP A 41 -1.86 15.71 -2.78
CA ASP A 41 -1.19 16.89 -2.24
C ASP A 41 0.28 16.56 -1.91
N GLY A 42 1.20 17.25 -2.58
CA GLY A 42 2.63 17.20 -2.32
C GLY A 42 3.16 18.50 -1.71
N GLN A 43 4.42 18.46 -1.27
CA GLN A 43 5.08 19.62 -0.63
C GLN A 43 5.14 20.88 -1.52
N HIS A 44 5.09 20.71 -2.85
CA HIS A 44 5.19 21.79 -3.83
C HIS A 44 3.95 21.90 -4.73
N GLY A 45 2.80 21.40 -4.26
CA GLY A 45 1.56 21.37 -5.02
C GLY A 45 1.11 19.96 -5.36
N SER A 46 0.15 19.85 -6.27
CA SER A 46 -0.47 18.57 -6.64
C SER A 46 0.50 17.69 -7.45
N VAL A 47 0.67 16.43 -7.03
CA VAL A 47 1.56 15.44 -7.65
C VAL A 47 0.71 14.37 -8.33
N PRO A 48 0.87 14.13 -9.65
CA PRO A 48 0.10 13.13 -10.37
C PRO A 48 0.23 11.72 -9.77
N LEU A 49 -0.86 10.93 -9.85
CA LEU A 49 -0.84 9.54 -9.42
C LEU A 49 0.01 8.69 -10.37
N SER A 50 1.20 8.29 -9.90
CA SER A 50 2.14 7.47 -10.66
C SER A 50 2.75 6.38 -9.79
N GLY A 51 2.84 5.18 -10.32
CA GLY A 51 3.41 4.01 -9.67
C GLY A 51 3.03 2.71 -10.37
N THR A 52 3.89 1.69 -10.26
CA THR A 52 3.61 0.35 -10.79
C THR A 52 2.40 -0.31 -10.12
N GLY A 53 2.08 0.11 -8.90
CA GLY A 53 0.86 -0.29 -8.18
C GLY A 53 -0.43 0.02 -8.94
N PHE A 54 -0.45 1.00 -9.86
CA PHE A 54 -1.60 1.29 -10.71
C PHE A 54 -1.66 0.42 -11.98
N ALA A 55 -0.53 -0.12 -12.44
CA ALA A 55 -0.52 -1.03 -13.58
C ALA A 55 -1.12 -2.41 -13.23
N ALA A 56 -0.85 -2.93 -12.03
CA ALA A 56 -1.34 -4.22 -11.56
C ALA A 56 -2.88 -4.39 -11.56
N PRO A 57 -3.70 -3.45 -11.04
CA PRO A 57 -5.15 -3.55 -11.09
C PRO A 57 -5.70 -3.47 -12.52
N VAL A 58 -5.04 -2.75 -13.44
CA VAL A 58 -5.43 -2.73 -14.86
C VAL A 58 -5.28 -4.11 -15.49
N VAL A 59 -4.15 -4.78 -15.27
CA VAL A 59 -3.93 -6.15 -15.75
C VAL A 59 -4.90 -7.13 -15.08
N SER A 60 -5.18 -6.95 -13.78
CA SER A 60 -6.16 -7.76 -13.04
C SER A 60 -7.57 -7.60 -13.60
N GLY A 61 -7.97 -6.38 -13.96
CA GLY A 61 -9.25 -6.10 -14.63
C GLY A 61 -9.33 -6.79 -15.99
N LEU A 62 -8.26 -6.75 -16.78
CA LEU A 62 -8.20 -7.50 -18.04
C LEU A 62 -8.36 -9.01 -17.82
N ALA A 63 -7.65 -9.58 -16.83
CA ALA A 63 -7.78 -11.00 -16.49
C ALA A 63 -9.23 -11.36 -16.09
N ALA A 64 -9.91 -10.48 -15.35
CA ALA A 64 -11.31 -10.66 -15.00
C ALA A 64 -12.23 -10.64 -16.25
N LEU A 65 -12.02 -9.71 -17.18
CA LEU A 65 -12.77 -9.64 -18.44
C LEU A 65 -12.54 -10.88 -19.30
N ILE A 66 -11.30 -11.37 -19.38
CA ILE A 66 -10.98 -12.61 -20.11
C ILE A 66 -11.71 -13.80 -19.47
N ARG A 67 -11.71 -13.91 -18.14
CA ARG A 67 -12.44 -15.00 -17.45
C ARG A 67 -13.95 -14.89 -17.62
N ALA A 68 -14.50 -13.67 -17.69
CA ALA A 68 -15.92 -13.47 -17.96
C ALA A 68 -16.30 -13.90 -19.38
N ARG A 69 -15.46 -13.61 -20.37
CA ARG A 69 -15.70 -13.98 -21.78
C ARG A 69 -15.37 -15.44 -22.09
N PHE A 70 -14.34 -16.00 -21.45
CA PHE A 70 -13.84 -17.36 -21.67
C PHE A 70 -13.77 -18.12 -20.33
N PRO A 71 -14.93 -18.50 -19.75
CA PRO A 71 -14.98 -19.07 -18.40
C PRO A 71 -14.31 -20.45 -18.26
N ALA A 72 -14.09 -21.16 -19.38
CA ALA A 72 -13.41 -22.45 -19.40
C ALA A 72 -11.87 -22.34 -19.36
N LEU A 73 -11.30 -21.14 -19.51
CA LEU A 73 -9.84 -20.97 -19.47
C LEU A 73 -9.31 -21.15 -18.04
N THR A 74 -8.25 -21.94 -17.93
CA THR A 74 -7.44 -22.02 -16.71
C THR A 74 -6.67 -20.71 -16.49
N ALA A 75 -6.25 -20.46 -15.24
CA ALA A 75 -5.44 -19.28 -14.93
C ALA A 75 -4.20 -19.15 -15.82
N ARG A 76 -3.53 -20.27 -16.15
CA ARG A 76 -2.36 -20.25 -17.04
C ARG A 76 -2.69 -19.92 -18.48
N GLN A 77 -3.83 -20.39 -18.98
CA GLN A 77 -4.29 -20.01 -20.31
C GLN A 77 -4.71 -18.53 -20.35
N VAL A 78 -5.25 -17.99 -19.25
CA VAL A 78 -5.52 -16.55 -19.13
C VAL A 78 -4.20 -15.76 -19.18
N MET A 79 -3.20 -16.15 -18.39
CA MET A 79 -1.88 -15.50 -18.42
C MET A 79 -1.24 -15.57 -19.81
N GLN A 80 -1.25 -16.75 -20.45
CA GLN A 80 -0.73 -16.94 -21.81
C GLN A 80 -1.48 -16.06 -22.83
N ARG A 81 -2.80 -15.92 -22.69
CA ARG A 81 -3.58 -15.04 -23.57
C ARG A 81 -3.19 -13.58 -23.39
N ILE A 82 -2.98 -13.14 -22.15
CA ILE A 82 -2.54 -11.77 -21.85
C ILE A 82 -1.14 -11.51 -22.42
N THR A 83 -0.19 -12.43 -22.21
CA THR A 83 1.19 -12.25 -22.69
C THR A 83 1.29 -12.34 -24.20
N SER A 84 0.60 -13.30 -24.85
CA SER A 84 0.70 -13.51 -26.31
C SER A 84 0.02 -12.42 -27.14
N THR A 85 -0.93 -11.69 -26.56
CA THR A 85 -1.66 -10.61 -27.24
C THR A 85 -1.15 -9.22 -26.89
N ALA A 86 -0.15 -9.11 -26.02
CA ALA A 86 0.49 -7.84 -25.72
C ALA A 86 1.21 -7.25 -26.95
N HIS A 87 1.42 -5.94 -26.95
CA HIS A 87 2.26 -5.26 -27.95
C HIS A 87 3.74 -5.49 -27.63
N HIS A 88 4.32 -6.50 -28.28
CA HIS A 88 5.65 -6.97 -27.96
C HIS A 88 6.74 -5.94 -28.30
N PRO A 89 7.79 -5.83 -27.48
CA PRO A 89 8.99 -5.09 -27.87
C PRO A 89 9.67 -5.78 -29.07
N PRO A 90 10.59 -5.09 -29.80
CA PRO A 90 11.25 -5.65 -30.98
C PRO A 90 11.95 -6.99 -30.75
N ALA A 91 12.48 -7.21 -29.54
CA ALA A 91 13.14 -8.45 -29.14
C ALA A 91 12.18 -9.55 -28.65
N GLY A 92 10.87 -9.34 -28.72
CA GLY A 92 9.83 -10.21 -28.16
C GLY A 92 9.64 -10.04 -26.65
N TRP A 93 10.73 -9.96 -25.89
CA TRP A 93 10.68 -9.74 -24.44
C TRP A 93 11.79 -8.78 -23.98
N ASN A 94 11.54 -7.97 -22.95
CA ASN A 94 12.62 -7.29 -22.23
C ASN A 94 12.32 -7.14 -20.72
N PRO A 95 13.34 -6.88 -19.87
CA PRO A 95 13.16 -6.82 -18.43
C PRO A 95 12.29 -5.66 -17.91
N LEU A 96 12.00 -4.64 -18.73
CA LEU A 96 11.22 -3.46 -18.33
C LEU A 96 9.71 -3.65 -18.54
N VAL A 97 9.33 -4.40 -19.58
CA VAL A 97 7.93 -4.51 -20.03
C VAL A 97 7.46 -5.94 -20.21
N GLY A 98 8.35 -6.91 -20.04
CA GLY A 98 8.09 -8.30 -20.32
C GLY A 98 7.78 -8.51 -21.81
N ASN A 99 6.66 -9.18 -22.08
CA ASN A 99 6.09 -9.39 -23.42
C ASN A 99 5.42 -8.13 -23.99
N GLY A 100 5.48 -6.99 -23.29
CA GLY A 100 4.99 -5.71 -23.79
C GLY A 100 3.75 -5.18 -23.09
N THR A 101 3.15 -4.14 -23.67
CA THR A 101 1.95 -3.52 -23.11
C THR A 101 0.71 -4.33 -23.43
N ILE A 102 -0.14 -4.56 -22.43
CA ILE A 102 -1.41 -5.29 -22.63
C ILE A 102 -2.27 -4.66 -23.73
N ASP A 103 -2.96 -5.49 -24.49
CA ASP A 103 -3.98 -5.09 -25.45
C ASP A 103 -5.30 -5.77 -25.10
N ALA A 104 -6.23 -5.01 -24.52
CA ALA A 104 -7.52 -5.55 -24.11
C ALA A 104 -8.38 -6.01 -25.30
N LEU A 105 -8.27 -5.34 -26.45
CA LEU A 105 -9.04 -5.69 -27.64
C LEU A 105 -8.55 -7.01 -28.22
N ALA A 106 -7.24 -7.16 -28.41
CA ALA A 106 -6.64 -8.40 -28.90
C ALA A 106 -6.83 -9.55 -27.90
N ALA A 107 -6.69 -9.28 -26.60
CA ALA A 107 -6.86 -10.28 -25.54
C ALA A 107 -8.31 -10.75 -25.38
N LEU A 108 -9.31 -9.98 -25.83
CA LEU A 108 -10.71 -10.37 -25.80
C LEU A 108 -11.21 -10.92 -27.14
N SER A 109 -10.51 -10.68 -28.26
CA SER A 109 -10.90 -11.19 -29.57
C SER A 109 -10.90 -12.73 -29.63
N THR A 110 -11.76 -13.30 -30.48
CA THR A 110 -11.79 -14.74 -30.80
C THR A 110 -10.77 -15.13 -31.86
N ASP A 111 -10.28 -14.17 -32.65
CA ASP A 111 -9.30 -14.40 -33.71
C ASP A 111 -7.87 -14.55 -33.18
N SER A 112 -7.67 -14.21 -31.89
CA SER A 112 -6.39 -14.46 -31.23
C SER A 112 -6.12 -15.96 -31.12
N PRO A 113 -4.89 -16.42 -31.46
CA PRO A 113 -4.51 -17.82 -31.35
C PRO A 113 -4.91 -18.39 -29.98
N PRO A 114 -5.54 -19.58 -29.93
CA PRO A 114 -5.92 -20.17 -28.66
C PRO A 114 -4.66 -20.38 -27.79
N PRO A 115 -4.76 -20.14 -26.47
CA PRO A 115 -3.64 -20.39 -25.57
C PRO A 115 -3.17 -21.84 -25.71
N ALA A 116 -1.86 -22.04 -25.83
CA ALA A 116 -1.30 -23.38 -25.84
C ALA A 116 -1.75 -24.16 -24.59
N PRO A 117 -1.85 -25.50 -24.66
CA PRO A 117 -2.10 -26.31 -23.47
C PRO A 117 -1.13 -25.92 -22.36
N ALA A 118 -1.66 -25.72 -21.14
CA ALA A 118 -0.85 -25.27 -20.02
C ALA A 118 0.22 -26.33 -19.67
N ALA A 119 1.43 -26.21 -20.23
CA ALA A 119 2.55 -27.13 -20.03
C ALA A 119 2.95 -27.14 -18.55
N LYS A 120 2.88 -28.28 -17.82
CA LYS A 120 3.18 -28.37 -16.37
C LYS A 120 4.35 -27.46 -15.98
N PRO A 121 4.27 -26.66 -14.89
CA PRO A 121 5.38 -25.82 -14.49
C PRO A 121 6.62 -26.70 -14.33
N ASP A 122 7.71 -26.35 -15.01
CA ASP A 122 9.02 -26.88 -14.61
C ASP A 122 9.21 -26.45 -13.16
N ALA A 123 9.45 -27.42 -12.27
CA ALA A 123 9.59 -27.22 -10.84
C ALA A 123 10.84 -26.38 -10.46
N ALA A 124 11.49 -25.74 -11.43
CA ALA A 124 12.62 -24.86 -11.25
C ALA A 124 12.16 -23.39 -11.20
N ALA A 125 11.23 -23.08 -10.30
CA ALA A 125 11.28 -21.75 -9.71
C ALA A 125 12.59 -21.70 -8.93
N ALA A 126 13.59 -20.98 -9.43
CA ALA A 126 14.82 -20.74 -8.67
C ALA A 126 14.39 -20.25 -7.28
N PRO A 127 14.84 -20.89 -6.19
CA PRO A 127 14.40 -20.53 -4.86
C PRO A 127 14.79 -19.07 -4.62
N ILE A 128 13.80 -18.20 -4.61
CA ILE A 128 13.93 -16.88 -3.99
C ILE A 128 14.32 -17.16 -2.55
N THR A 129 15.57 -16.87 -2.20
CA THR A 129 16.02 -16.96 -0.80
C THR A 129 15.11 -16.02 -0.03
N ALA A 130 14.27 -16.58 0.84
CA ALA A 130 13.38 -15.77 1.65
C ALA A 130 14.25 -14.75 2.40
N PRO A 131 13.92 -13.45 2.36
CA PRO A 131 14.61 -12.48 3.20
C PRO A 131 14.52 -13.01 4.64
N THR A 132 15.66 -13.09 5.33
CA THR A 132 15.70 -13.47 6.74
C THR A 132 14.67 -12.60 7.47
N MET A 133 13.66 -13.21 8.07
CA MET A 133 12.69 -12.45 8.85
C MET A 133 13.48 -11.59 9.84
N PRO A 134 13.25 -10.27 9.90
CA PRO A 134 13.89 -9.46 10.92
C PRO A 134 13.53 -10.07 12.27
N VAL A 135 14.54 -10.27 13.12
CA VAL A 135 14.38 -10.74 14.49
C VAL A 135 13.24 -9.94 15.14
N PRO A 136 12.25 -10.58 15.80
CA PRO A 136 11.18 -9.86 16.49
C PRO A 136 11.77 -8.73 17.33
N ALA A 137 11.24 -7.53 17.20
CA ALA A 137 11.78 -6.37 17.91
C ALA A 137 11.73 -6.61 19.44
N ASP A 138 12.85 -6.41 20.13
CA ASP A 138 12.92 -6.56 21.59
C ASP A 138 12.05 -5.49 22.28
N HIS A 139 10.90 -5.91 22.81
CA HIS A 139 9.94 -5.02 23.49
C HIS A 139 10.33 -4.68 24.94
N HIS A 140 11.38 -5.32 25.47
CA HIS A 140 11.79 -5.17 26.87
C HIS A 140 12.12 -3.72 27.25
N SER A 141 12.69 -2.95 26.31
CA SER A 141 12.99 -1.52 26.50
C SER A 141 11.72 -0.65 26.57
N ARG A 142 10.68 -0.97 25.79
CA ARG A 142 9.39 -0.26 25.82
C ARG A 142 8.61 -0.59 27.08
N ASP A 143 8.59 -1.86 27.48
CA ASP A 143 7.89 -2.32 28.68
C ASP A 143 8.51 -1.72 29.94
N ALA A 144 9.85 -1.65 30.01
CA ALA A 144 10.57 -0.99 31.10
C ALA A 144 10.29 0.53 31.16
N ALA A 145 10.25 1.21 30.01
CA ALA A 145 9.96 2.64 29.94
C ALA A 145 8.51 2.96 30.38
N LEU A 146 7.54 2.18 29.92
CA LEU A 146 6.13 2.34 30.30
C LEU A 146 5.91 2.03 31.78
N GLY A 147 6.50 0.94 32.29
CA GLY A 147 6.42 0.56 33.70
C GLY A 147 7.04 1.61 34.62
N GLY A 148 8.24 2.10 34.30
CA GLY A 148 8.92 3.15 35.07
C GLY A 148 8.13 4.45 35.12
N THR A 149 7.54 4.86 33.99
CA THR A 149 6.72 6.08 33.91
C THR A 149 5.45 5.98 34.76
N ALA A 150 4.77 4.83 34.74
CA ALA A 150 3.58 4.59 35.54
C ALA A 150 3.90 4.63 37.06
N ILE A 151 4.99 3.98 37.48
CA ILE A 151 5.43 4.00 38.88
C ILE A 151 5.78 5.43 39.32
N GLY A 152 6.51 6.17 38.49
CA GLY A 152 6.88 7.57 38.77
C GLY A 152 5.65 8.47 38.96
N LEU A 153 4.64 8.34 38.11
CA LEU A 153 3.38 9.09 38.23
C LEU A 153 2.61 8.75 39.50
N VAL A 154 2.55 7.48 39.89
CA VAL A 154 1.90 7.05 41.14
C VAL A 154 2.60 7.65 42.36
N VAL A 155 3.94 7.62 42.39
CA VAL A 155 4.72 8.22 43.48
C VAL A 155 4.51 9.74 43.52
N LEU A 156 4.53 10.42 42.37
CA LEU A 156 4.30 11.86 42.29
C LEU A 156 2.91 12.23 42.83
N VAL A 157 1.86 11.51 42.44
CA VAL A 157 0.49 11.74 42.94
C VAL A 157 0.41 11.51 44.45
N ALA A 158 1.04 10.46 44.97
CA ALA A 158 1.07 10.19 46.41
C ALA A 158 1.78 11.30 47.21
N VAL A 159 2.91 11.81 46.70
CA VAL A 159 3.63 12.93 47.30
C VAL A 159 2.79 14.21 47.26
N LEU A 160 2.20 14.54 46.11
CA LEU A 160 1.34 15.73 45.97
C LEU A 160 0.10 15.65 46.87
N ALA A 161 -0.52 14.48 47.03
CA ALA A 161 -1.64 14.29 47.95
C ALA A 161 -1.23 14.48 49.42
N SER A 162 -0.02 14.02 49.77
CA SER A 162 0.55 14.15 51.11
C SER A 162 0.89 15.60 51.48
N PHE A 163 1.38 16.38 50.51
CA PHE A 163 1.62 17.83 50.67
C PHE A 163 0.35 18.69 50.53
N GLY A 164 -0.66 18.22 49.78
CA GLY A 164 -1.96 18.89 49.66
C GLY A 164 -2.82 18.79 50.93
N ALA A 165 -2.65 17.72 51.70
CA ALA A 165 -3.38 17.50 52.96
C ALA A 165 -2.86 18.34 54.15
N THR A 166 -1.72 19.04 54.01
CA THR A 166 -1.07 19.78 55.09
C THR A 166 -1.36 21.29 55.12
N LYS A 167 -2.37 21.80 54.38
CA LYS A 167 -2.86 23.17 54.58
C LYS A 167 -3.68 23.26 55.89
N PRO A 168 -3.23 23.99 56.93
CA PRO A 168 -4.02 24.16 58.14
C PRO A 168 -5.20 25.10 57.85
N ARG A 169 -6.41 24.69 58.26
CA ARG A 169 -7.62 25.51 58.22
C ARG A 169 -7.47 26.65 59.24
N LEU A 170 -7.33 27.90 58.79
CA LEU A 170 -7.54 29.05 59.67
C LEU A 170 -9.04 29.11 60.03
N GLY A 171 -9.35 28.92 61.31
CA GLY A 171 -10.69 29.03 61.86
C GLY A 171 -11.19 30.49 61.95
N PRO A 172 -12.52 30.71 62.01
CA PRO A 172 -13.09 32.04 62.09
C PRO A 172 -12.98 32.58 63.52
N SER A 173 -12.32 33.73 63.69
CA SER A 173 -12.32 34.47 64.96
C SER A 173 -13.38 35.57 64.89
N GLY A 174 -14.31 35.53 65.85
CA GLY A 174 -15.47 36.41 65.96
C GLY A 174 -15.08 37.87 66.14
N ARG A 175 -15.89 38.76 65.55
CA ARG A 175 -15.80 40.20 65.72
C ARG A 175 -16.79 40.62 66.79
N ASP A 176 -16.26 40.97 67.96
CA ASP A 176 -16.90 41.90 68.87
C ASP A 176 -16.68 43.32 68.31
N SER A 177 -17.75 44.07 68.07
CA SER A 177 -17.67 45.51 67.93
C SER A 177 -18.76 46.18 68.75
N VAL A 178 -18.24 46.87 69.75
CA VAL A 178 -18.85 47.70 70.79
C VAL A 178 -19.67 48.86 70.21
N VAL A 179 -20.73 49.17 70.95
CA VAL A 179 -21.60 50.35 70.89
C VAL A 179 -20.82 51.67 70.98
N GLY A 180 -21.15 52.63 70.11
CA GLY A 180 -20.73 54.03 70.23
C GLY A 180 -21.48 54.90 69.22
N ASP A 181 -22.36 55.74 69.77
CA ASP A 181 -23.18 56.84 69.20
C ASP A 181 -24.35 56.53 68.24
#